data_AF-A0A0N0AGU8-F1
#
_entry.id   AF-A0A0N0AGU8-F1
#
_cell.length_a   1.000
_cell.length_b   1.000
_cell.length_c   1.000
_cell.angle_alpha   90.00
_cell.angle_beta   90.00
_cell.angle_gamma   90.00
#
_symmetry.space_group_name_H-M   'P 1'
#
loop_
_entity.id
_entity.type
_entity.pdbx_description
1 polymer ?
#
loop_
_entity_poly.entity_id
_entity_poly.type
_entity_poly.pdbx_seq_one_letter_code
_entity_poly.pdbx_strand_id
1 'polypeptide(L)'
;AVLPYSHYLSKFTAYLQQLDMESNGKSVQRDGTPVEWQTGPVVWGTPGTNGQHAYYQLIHQGTKLIPADFIGFARPVGELSGELKAQHDLLMANFFAQTQALAFGKTAEEVRAEGVAEEQVAHRTFRGDHPTTTILATELTPSVLGQLIALYEHKVFVQGAVWNIDSFDQ
;
A
#
# COMPACT_ATOMS: atom_id res chain seq x y z
N ALA A 1 -2.40 -3.40 -2.19
CA ALA A 1 -0.93 -3.42 -2.10
C ALA A 1 -0.49 -2.84 -0.76
N VAL A 2 0.59 -3.34 -0.15
CA VAL A 2 1.18 -2.75 1.07
C VAL A 2 2.59 -2.26 0.74
N LEU A 3 2.80 -0.96 0.91
CA LEU A 3 3.92 -0.19 0.35
C LEU A 3 4.66 0.55 1.47
N PRO A 4 5.53 -0.13 2.24
CA PRO A 4 6.27 0.51 3.30
C PRO A 4 7.44 1.34 2.75
N TYR A 5 7.52 2.62 3.10
CA TYR A 5 8.62 3.53 2.76
C TYR A 5 9.71 3.41 3.83
N SER A 6 10.21 2.19 3.99
CA SER A 6 11.35 1.86 4.83
C SER A 6 11.93 0.53 4.37
N HIS A 7 13.24 0.52 4.08
CA HIS A 7 13.93 -0.71 3.68
C HIS A 7 13.92 -1.78 4.80
N TYR A 8 13.91 -1.34 6.06
CA TYR A 8 13.83 -2.24 7.22
C TYR A 8 12.52 -3.03 7.27
N LEU A 9 11.47 -2.59 6.58
CA LEU A 9 10.21 -3.31 6.42
C LEU A 9 10.15 -4.14 5.12
N SER A 10 11.28 -4.48 4.51
CA SER A 10 11.32 -5.26 3.25
C SER A 10 10.65 -6.64 3.31
N LYS A 11 10.52 -7.22 4.51
CA LYS A 11 9.82 -8.49 4.74
C LYS A 11 8.43 -8.32 5.34
N PHE A 12 8.01 -7.09 5.67
CA PHE A 12 6.72 -6.84 6.30
C PHE A 12 5.56 -7.28 5.40
N THR A 13 5.62 -6.96 4.11
CA THR A 13 4.58 -7.39 3.17
C THR A 13 4.53 -8.91 3.00
N ALA A 14 5.66 -9.61 3.07
CA ALA A 14 5.69 -11.08 3.03
C ALA A 14 5.08 -11.71 4.29
N TYR A 15 5.28 -11.09 5.47
CA TYR A 15 4.57 -11.48 6.68
C TYR A 15 3.06 -11.27 6.55
N LEU A 16 2.63 -10.12 6.00
CA LEU A 16 1.21 -9.83 5.79
C LEU A 16 0.53 -10.71 4.74
N GLN A 17 1.29 -11.24 3.79
CA GLN A 17 0.77 -12.22 2.82
C GLN A 17 0.24 -13.45 3.53
N GLN A 18 1.04 -14.04 4.43
CA GLN A 18 0.58 -15.16 5.22
C GLN A 18 -0.60 -14.74 6.11
N LEU A 19 -0.44 -13.67 6.90
CA LEU A 19 -1.45 -13.22 7.85
C LEU A 19 -2.84 -13.00 7.22
N ASP A 20 -2.93 -12.33 6.08
CA ASP A 20 -4.23 -12.01 5.47
C ASP A 20 -4.75 -13.16 4.60
N MET A 21 -3.88 -13.71 3.74
CA MET A 21 -4.32 -14.67 2.71
C MET A 21 -4.56 -16.07 3.28
N GLU A 22 -3.78 -16.52 4.26
CA GLU A 22 -4.02 -17.81 4.94
C GLU A 22 -5.27 -17.73 5.83
N SER A 23 -5.43 -16.61 6.56
CA SER A 23 -6.61 -16.41 7.41
C SER A 23 -7.91 -16.24 6.63
N ASN A 24 -7.96 -15.32 5.66
CA ASN A 24 -9.22 -14.91 5.03
C ASN A 24 -9.44 -15.48 3.63
N GLY A 25 -8.51 -16.29 3.10
CA GLY A 25 -8.63 -16.98 1.82
C GLY A 25 -9.61 -18.15 1.84
N LYS A 26 -10.86 -17.91 2.26
CA LYS A 26 -11.87 -18.93 2.57
C LYS A 26 -13.07 -18.85 1.63
N SER A 27 -13.72 -19.99 1.38
CA SER A 27 -14.90 -20.11 0.51
C SER A 27 -16.17 -20.59 1.23
N VAL A 28 -16.10 -20.75 2.55
CA VAL A 28 -17.22 -21.20 3.40
C VAL A 28 -17.37 -20.28 4.61
N GLN A 29 -18.61 -20.06 5.03
CA GLN A 29 -18.96 -19.39 6.26
C GLN A 29 -18.68 -20.29 7.47
N ARG A 30 -18.76 -19.70 8.67
CA ARG A 30 -18.59 -20.40 9.96
C ARG A 30 -19.56 -21.57 10.19
N ASP A 31 -20.72 -21.55 9.56
CA ASP A 31 -21.72 -22.63 9.64
C ASP A 31 -21.53 -23.72 8.57
N GLY A 32 -20.49 -23.60 7.73
CA GLY A 32 -20.17 -24.52 6.64
C GLY A 32 -20.88 -24.22 5.32
N THR A 33 -21.74 -23.21 5.26
CA THR A 33 -22.39 -22.82 3.99
C THR A 33 -21.41 -22.09 3.06
N PRO A 34 -21.46 -22.30 1.72
CA PRO A 34 -20.61 -21.56 0.78
C PRO A 34 -20.87 -20.05 0.81
N VAL A 35 -19.83 -19.24 0.62
CA VAL A 35 -19.97 -17.77 0.44
C VAL A 35 -20.36 -17.42 -0.99
N GLU A 36 -21.14 -16.35 -1.18
CA GLU A 36 -21.52 -15.79 -2.50
C GLU A 36 -20.80 -14.47 -2.84
N TRP A 37 -19.84 -14.06 -2.01
CA TRP A 37 -19.04 -12.84 -2.14
C TRP A 37 -17.54 -13.15 -2.16
N GLN A 38 -16.74 -12.14 -2.51
CA GLN A 38 -15.29 -12.24 -2.41
C GLN A 38 -14.84 -12.06 -0.95
N THR A 39 -13.91 -12.91 -0.51
CA THR A 39 -13.30 -12.87 0.83
C THR A 39 -11.87 -12.28 0.74
N GLY A 40 -10.86 -12.92 1.32
CA GLY A 40 -9.50 -12.40 1.48
C GLY A 40 -8.89 -11.85 0.18
N PRO A 41 -8.26 -10.65 0.23
CA PRO A 41 -7.60 -10.07 -0.93
C PRO A 41 -6.25 -10.73 -1.21
N VAL A 42 -5.75 -10.59 -2.44
CA VAL A 42 -4.34 -10.86 -2.73
C VAL A 42 -3.49 -9.72 -2.16
N VAL A 43 -2.69 -10.01 -1.12
CA VAL A 43 -1.75 -9.06 -0.52
C VAL A 43 -0.40 -9.15 -1.22
N TRP A 44 0.17 -7.99 -1.55
CA TRP A 44 1.46 -7.91 -2.24
C TRP A 44 2.06 -6.51 -2.15
N GLY A 45 3.35 -6.40 -2.44
CA GLY A 45 4.08 -5.14 -2.46
C GLY A 45 5.55 -5.29 -2.04
N THR A 46 6.33 -4.26 -2.32
CA THR A 46 7.74 -4.11 -1.95
C THR A 46 7.95 -2.71 -1.33
N PRO A 47 9.07 -2.48 -0.62
CA PRO A 47 9.35 -1.17 -0.07
C PRO A 47 9.42 -0.06 -1.11
N GLY A 48 9.00 1.14 -0.70
CA GLY A 48 9.33 2.38 -1.40
C GLY A 48 10.82 2.71 -1.23
N THR A 49 11.49 3.28 -2.24
CA THR A 49 10.99 3.66 -3.57
C THR A 49 11.07 2.54 -4.61
N ASN A 50 11.62 1.36 -4.28
CA ASN A 50 11.82 0.25 -5.23
C ASN A 50 10.53 -0.13 -5.98
N GLY A 51 9.40 -0.23 -5.28
CA GLY A 51 8.11 -0.53 -5.89
C GLY A 51 7.66 0.51 -6.94
N GLN A 52 8.06 1.77 -6.77
CA GLN A 52 7.72 2.85 -7.71
C GLN A 52 8.29 2.61 -9.09
N HIS A 53 9.48 2.02 -9.17
CA HIS A 53 10.17 1.73 -10.42
C HIS A 53 9.84 0.34 -10.99
N ALA A 54 8.94 -0.41 -10.34
CA ALA A 54 8.57 -1.76 -10.75
C ALA A 54 7.14 -1.85 -11.29
N TYR A 55 6.15 -1.47 -10.50
CA TYR A 55 4.74 -1.77 -10.79
C TYR A 55 3.77 -0.59 -10.56
N TYR A 56 4.27 0.58 -10.14
CA TYR A 56 3.41 1.74 -9.94
C TYR A 56 2.77 2.24 -11.24
N GLN A 57 3.37 1.97 -12.40
CA GLN A 57 2.73 2.18 -13.70
C GLN A 57 1.34 1.52 -13.75
N LEU A 58 1.25 0.28 -13.28
CA LEU A 58 -0.01 -0.47 -13.24
C LEU A 58 -0.96 0.08 -12.17
N ILE A 59 -0.45 0.55 -11.04
CA ILE A 59 -1.30 1.16 -9.99
C ILE A 59 -1.91 2.48 -10.47
N HIS A 60 -1.16 3.28 -11.24
CA HIS A 60 -1.57 4.60 -11.70
C HIS A 60 -2.45 4.60 -12.95
N GLN A 61 -2.08 3.83 -13.97
CA GLN A 61 -2.74 3.85 -15.29
C GLN A 61 -3.27 2.47 -15.70
N GLY A 62 -3.11 1.45 -14.87
CA GLY A 62 -3.68 0.14 -15.12
C GLY A 62 -5.20 0.12 -15.01
N THR A 63 -5.79 -0.98 -15.48
CA THR A 63 -7.25 -1.16 -15.51
C THR A 63 -7.81 -1.82 -14.24
N LYS A 64 -6.94 -2.18 -13.29
CA LYS A 64 -7.31 -2.83 -12.03
C LYS A 64 -7.34 -1.80 -10.91
N LEU A 65 -8.43 -1.78 -10.14
CA LEU A 65 -8.46 -1.03 -8.89
C LEU A 65 -7.59 -1.75 -7.86
N ILE A 66 -6.52 -1.09 -7.40
CA ILE A 66 -5.62 -1.63 -6.39
C ILE A 66 -5.55 -0.63 -5.25
N PRO A 67 -6.35 -0.82 -4.18
CA PRO A 67 -6.19 -0.06 -2.95
C PRO A 67 -4.78 -0.26 -2.39
N ALA A 68 -4.17 0.80 -1.86
CA ALA A 68 -2.80 0.76 -1.39
C ALA A 68 -2.63 1.35 0.00
N ASP A 69 -1.99 0.58 0.89
CA ASP A 69 -1.57 1.06 2.21
C ASP A 69 -0.13 1.57 2.11
N PHE A 70 0.05 2.85 2.35
CA PHE A 70 1.33 3.53 2.44
C PHE A 70 1.74 3.63 3.90
N ILE A 71 2.89 3.03 4.25
CA ILE A 71 3.43 3.06 5.62
C ILE A 71 4.72 3.85 5.63
N GLY A 72 4.78 4.95 6.38
CA GLY A 72 5.93 5.85 6.45
C GLY A 72 6.34 6.18 7.88
N PHE A 73 7.54 6.73 8.04
CA PHE A 73 8.08 7.16 9.33
C PHE A 73 8.55 8.62 9.25
N ALA A 74 8.10 9.46 10.17
CA ALA A 74 8.46 10.89 10.17
C ALA A 74 9.96 11.10 10.40
N ARG A 75 10.60 10.27 11.23
CA ARG A 75 12.04 10.29 11.49
C ARG A 75 12.73 9.05 10.92
N PRO A 76 13.95 9.20 10.38
CA PRO A 76 14.80 8.06 10.06
C PRO A 76 15.19 7.32 11.34
N VAL A 77 15.51 6.02 11.23
CA VAL A 77 16.01 5.26 12.38
C VAL A 77 17.34 5.85 12.89
N GLY A 78 17.50 5.88 14.20
CA GLY A 78 18.64 6.54 14.86
C GLY A 78 20.03 6.07 14.43
N GLU A 79 20.16 4.81 13.99
CA GLU A 79 21.43 4.18 13.60
C GLU A 79 21.92 4.54 12.19
N LEU A 80 21.11 5.22 11.36
CA LEU A 80 21.53 5.63 10.02
C LEU A 80 22.68 6.64 10.08
N SER A 81 23.59 6.54 9.10
CA SER A 81 24.63 7.55 8.88
C SER A 81 24.01 8.92 8.60
N GLY A 82 24.77 9.99 8.85
CA GLY A 82 24.30 11.36 8.61
C GLY A 82 23.86 11.60 7.16
N GLU A 83 24.58 11.00 6.19
CA GLU A 83 24.23 11.06 4.77
C GLU A 83 22.89 10.37 4.47
N LEU A 84 22.66 9.18 5.01
CA LEU A 84 21.39 8.46 4.82
C LEU A 84 20.22 9.16 5.51
N LYS A 85 20.44 9.80 6.66
CA LYS A 85 19.43 10.63 7.32
C LYS A 85 19.02 11.82 6.45
N ALA A 86 19.96 12.44 5.73
CA ALA A 86 19.64 13.53 4.80
C ALA A 86 18.80 13.08 3.60
N GLN A 87 18.86 11.80 3.22
CA GLN A 87 18.02 11.23 2.14
C GLN A 87 16.60 10.88 2.59
N HIS A 88 16.32 10.89 3.90
CA HIS A 88 15.00 10.55 4.45
C HIS A 88 13.91 11.50 3.94
N ASP A 89 14.22 12.79 3.84
CA ASP A 89 13.25 13.77 3.32
C ASP A 89 12.91 13.52 1.85
N LEU A 90 13.86 13.03 1.04
CA LEU A 90 13.59 12.64 -0.35
C LEU A 90 12.70 11.39 -0.41
N LEU A 91 12.94 10.41 0.46
CA LEU A 91 12.07 9.24 0.58
C LEU A 91 10.64 9.65 0.94
N MET A 92 10.49 10.52 1.94
CA MET A 92 9.17 10.98 2.40
C MET A 92 8.50 11.95 1.41
N ALA A 93 9.25 12.74 0.65
CA ALA A 93 8.69 13.54 -0.45
C ALA A 93 8.00 12.62 -1.48
N ASN A 94 8.61 11.50 -1.82
CA ASN A 94 7.98 10.51 -2.69
C ASN A 94 6.77 9.83 -2.03
N PHE A 95 6.82 9.54 -0.73
CA PHE A 95 5.69 8.96 0.01
C PHE A 95 4.42 9.82 -0.12
N PHE A 96 4.53 11.12 0.14
CA PHE A 96 3.41 12.05 0.04
C PHE A 96 3.00 12.33 -1.40
N ALA A 97 3.96 12.50 -2.31
CA ALA A 97 3.67 12.76 -3.71
C ALA A 97 2.90 11.61 -4.37
N GLN A 98 3.23 10.36 -4.03
CA GLN A 98 2.58 9.19 -4.61
C GLN A 98 1.13 9.03 -4.16
N THR A 99 0.83 9.24 -2.87
CA THR A 99 -0.56 9.18 -2.39
C THR A 99 -1.40 10.31 -2.99
N GLN A 100 -0.83 11.51 -3.13
CA GLN A 100 -1.48 12.64 -3.81
C GLN A 100 -1.76 12.33 -5.28
N ALA A 101 -0.76 11.84 -6.02
CA ALA A 101 -0.90 11.54 -7.44
C ALA A 101 -1.93 10.43 -7.69
N LEU A 102 -2.00 9.42 -6.82
CA LEU A 102 -3.01 8.35 -6.91
C LEU A 102 -4.43 8.87 -6.67
N ALA A 103 -4.60 9.78 -5.71
CA ALA A 103 -5.91 10.35 -5.40
C ALA A 103 -6.41 11.30 -6.48
N PHE A 104 -5.58 12.25 -6.92
CA PHE A 104 -6.04 13.36 -7.77
C PHE A 104 -5.73 13.18 -9.25
N GLY A 105 -4.75 12.33 -9.59
CA GLY A 105 -4.31 12.17 -10.96
C GLY A 105 -3.80 13.47 -11.57
N LYS A 106 -4.02 13.59 -12.88
CA LYS A 106 -3.63 14.72 -13.71
C LYS A 106 -4.46 14.70 -14.99
N THR A 107 -5.21 15.78 -15.21
CA THR A 107 -6.13 15.94 -16.35
C THR A 107 -5.40 16.19 -17.66
N ALA A 108 -6.08 15.98 -18.79
CA ALA A 108 -5.50 16.24 -20.10
C ALA A 108 -5.18 17.73 -20.30
N GLU A 109 -5.98 18.63 -19.73
CA GLU A 109 -5.77 20.07 -19.72
C GLU A 109 -4.48 20.45 -18.97
N GLU A 110 -4.27 19.90 -17.78
CA GLU A 110 -3.03 20.11 -17.01
C GLU A 110 -1.81 19.57 -17.75
N VAL A 111 -1.93 18.40 -18.39
CA VAL A 111 -0.84 17.83 -19.22
C VAL A 111 -0.52 18.73 -20.41
N ARG A 112 -1.53 19.28 -21.11
CA ARG A 112 -1.31 20.25 -22.19
C ARG A 112 -0.66 21.54 -21.71
N ALA A 113 -1.06 22.04 -20.54
CA ALA A 113 -0.50 23.27 -19.96
C ALA A 113 1.00 23.16 -19.66
N GLU A 114 1.53 21.95 -19.50
CA GLU A 114 2.97 21.68 -19.35
C GLU A 114 3.75 21.66 -20.67
N GLY A 115 3.09 21.90 -21.80
CA GLY A 115 3.71 21.91 -23.12
C GLY A 115 3.98 20.50 -23.68
N VAL A 116 3.26 19.49 -23.19
CA VAL A 116 3.30 18.13 -23.76
C VAL A 116 2.69 18.14 -25.16
N ALA A 117 3.36 17.51 -26.13
CA ALA A 117 2.85 17.35 -27.49
C ALA A 117 1.49 16.62 -27.49
N GLU A 118 0.55 17.05 -28.33
CA GLU A 118 -0.85 16.62 -28.27
C GLU A 118 -0.99 15.09 -28.38
N GLU A 119 -0.19 14.44 -29.22
CA GLU A 119 -0.17 12.98 -29.37
C GLU A 119 0.29 12.22 -28.11
N GLN A 120 0.94 12.89 -27.17
CA GLN A 120 1.37 12.33 -25.89
C GLN A 120 0.41 12.61 -24.74
N VAL A 121 -0.55 13.53 -24.91
CA VAL A 121 -1.44 13.99 -23.83
C VAL A 121 -2.19 12.82 -23.22
N ALA A 122 -2.86 12.01 -24.04
CA ALA A 122 -3.64 10.86 -23.56
C ALA A 122 -2.81 9.84 -22.79
N HIS A 123 -1.53 9.66 -23.15
CA HIS A 123 -0.61 8.73 -22.48
C HIS A 123 -0.05 9.26 -21.16
N ARG A 124 -0.10 10.58 -20.95
CA ARG A 124 0.38 11.25 -19.72
C ARG A 124 -0.74 11.76 -18.82
N THR A 125 -2.00 11.56 -19.21
CA THR A 125 -3.16 11.76 -18.35
C THR A 125 -3.22 10.66 -17.29
N PHE A 126 -3.47 11.05 -16.05
CA PHE A 126 -3.68 10.15 -14.92
C PHE A 126 -5.09 10.36 -14.40
N ARG A 127 -5.92 9.31 -14.37
CA ARG A 127 -7.34 9.49 -14.00
C ARG A 127 -7.56 9.86 -12.53
N GLY A 128 -6.58 9.60 -11.65
CA GLY A 128 -6.76 9.72 -10.20
C GLY A 128 -7.72 8.65 -9.64
N ASP A 129 -8.40 8.96 -8.54
CA ASP A 129 -9.42 8.09 -7.92
C ASP A 129 -8.91 6.68 -7.58
N HIS A 130 -7.63 6.57 -7.22
CA HIS A 130 -7.04 5.34 -6.68
C HIS A 130 -6.94 5.47 -5.15
N PRO A 131 -7.67 4.65 -4.38
CA PRO A 131 -7.76 4.81 -2.93
C PRO A 131 -6.46 4.39 -2.24
N THR A 132 -6.03 5.21 -1.28
CA THR A 132 -4.87 4.91 -0.45
C THR A 132 -5.17 5.13 1.04
N THR A 133 -4.55 4.32 1.89
CA THR A 133 -4.45 4.58 3.34
C THR A 133 -3.04 5.09 3.63
N THR A 134 -2.92 6.19 4.36
CA THR A 134 -1.62 6.73 4.79
C THR A 134 -1.42 6.47 6.28
N ILE A 135 -0.50 5.58 6.63
CA ILE A 135 -0.09 5.28 8.00
C ILE A 135 1.28 5.94 8.22
N LEU A 136 1.30 7.06 8.95
CA LEU A 136 2.52 7.78 9.27
C LEU A 136 2.82 7.62 10.77
N ALA A 137 3.84 6.84 11.10
CA ALA A 137 4.34 6.71 12.46
C ALA A 137 5.51 7.67 12.70
N THR A 138 5.84 7.93 13.96
CA THR A 138 6.90 8.89 14.30
C THR A 138 8.30 8.38 13.89
N GLU A 139 8.62 7.12 14.22
CA GLU A 139 9.91 6.48 13.96
C GLU A 139 9.74 4.96 14.05
N LEU A 140 10.51 4.20 13.28
CA LEU A 140 10.47 2.75 13.36
C LEU A 140 11.21 2.28 14.63
N THR A 141 10.44 1.98 15.67
CA THR A 141 10.90 1.43 16.94
C THR A 141 10.27 0.05 17.17
N PRO A 142 10.78 -0.78 18.10
CA PRO A 142 10.16 -2.07 18.42
C PRO A 142 8.67 -1.95 18.80
N SER A 143 8.30 -0.92 19.55
CA SER A 143 6.91 -0.65 19.91
C SER A 143 6.05 -0.33 18.67
N VAL A 144 6.54 0.52 17.77
CA VAL A 144 5.81 0.88 16.55
C VAL A 144 5.68 -0.31 15.60
N LEU A 145 6.70 -1.17 15.51
CA LEU A 145 6.59 -2.43 14.75
C LEU A 145 5.49 -3.33 15.34
N GLY A 146 5.43 -3.48 16.67
CA GLY A 146 4.36 -4.23 17.33
C GLY A 146 2.97 -3.64 17.09
N GLN A 147 2.85 -2.31 17.11
CA GLN A 147 1.60 -1.61 16.77
C GLN A 147 1.17 -1.86 15.32
N LEU A 148 2.11 -1.84 14.36
CA LEU A 148 1.81 -2.14 12.96
C LEU A 148 1.37 -3.59 12.79
N ILE A 149 2.01 -4.55 13.45
CA ILE A 149 1.61 -5.96 13.41
C ILE A 149 0.18 -6.10 13.97
N ALA A 150 -0.07 -5.63 15.19
CA ALA A 150 -1.37 -5.74 15.84
C ALA A 150 -2.49 -5.03 15.05
N LEU A 151 -2.18 -3.89 14.41
CA LEU A 151 -3.12 -3.20 13.51
C LEU A 151 -3.58 -4.12 12.38
N TYR A 152 -2.65 -4.81 11.72
CA TYR A 152 -3.00 -5.73 10.62
C TYR A 152 -3.66 -7.01 11.11
N GLU A 153 -3.25 -7.57 12.26
CA GLU A 153 -3.94 -8.72 12.88
C GLU A 153 -5.41 -8.41 13.14
N HIS A 154 -5.70 -7.25 13.74
CA HIS A 154 -7.08 -6.84 14.00
C HIS A 154 -7.84 -6.47 12.73
N LYS A 155 -7.19 -5.86 11.73
CA LYS A 155 -7.78 -5.63 10.40
C LYS A 155 -8.28 -6.94 9.79
N VAL A 156 -7.41 -7.96 9.76
CA VAL A 156 -7.72 -9.29 9.21
C VAL A 156 -8.84 -9.96 9.98
N PHE A 157 -8.81 -9.91 11.32
CA PHE A 157 -9.90 -10.41 12.16
C PHE A 157 -11.24 -9.73 11.85
N VAL A 158 -11.26 -8.40 11.78
CA VAL A 158 -12.49 -7.64 11.50
C VAL A 158 -13.04 -7.98 10.12
N GLN A 159 -12.19 -8.10 9.10
CA GLN A 159 -12.61 -8.55 7.77
C GLN A 159 -13.27 -9.93 7.81
N GLY A 160 -12.64 -10.90 8.48
CA GLY A 160 -13.20 -12.25 8.64
C GLY A 160 -14.54 -12.26 9.39
N ALA A 161 -14.66 -11.46 10.44
CA ALA A 161 -15.90 -11.29 11.19
C ALA A 161 -17.03 -10.69 10.34
N VAL A 162 -16.72 -9.68 9.51
CA VAL A 162 -17.69 -9.07 8.58
C VAL A 162 -18.15 -10.06 7.52
N TRP A 163 -17.27 -10.91 7.00
CA TRP A 163 -17.61 -11.94 6.02
C TRP A 163 -18.18 -13.23 6.63
N ASN A 164 -18.31 -13.31 7.96
CA ASN A 164 -18.77 -14.50 8.68
C ASN A 164 -17.96 -15.78 8.35
N ILE A 165 -16.64 -15.66 8.24
CA ILE A 165 -15.71 -16.79 8.00
C ILE A 165 -14.88 -17.14 9.24
N ASP A 166 -14.22 -18.30 9.23
CA ASP A 166 -13.20 -18.63 10.22
C ASP A 166 -11.81 -18.19 9.73
N SER A 167 -11.21 -17.22 10.41
CA SER A 167 -9.89 -16.68 10.07
C SER A 167 -8.73 -17.45 10.71
N PHE A 168 -9.03 -18.49 11.48
CA PHE A 168 -8.07 -19.16 12.37
C PHE A 168 -7.84 -20.64 12.05
N ASP A 169 -8.51 -21.18 11.03
CA ASP A 169 -8.16 -22.47 10.39
C ASP A 169 -7.32 -22.25 9.11
N GLN A 170 -6.79 -23.35 8.55
CA GLN A 170 -6.06 -23.36 7.28
C GLN A 170 -6.40 -24.59 6.43
#